data_AF-A0A1Q8R0U6-F1
#
_entry.id   AF-A0A1Q8R0U6-F1
#
_cell.length_a   1.000
_cell.length_b   1.000
_cell.length_c   1.000
_cell.angle_alpha   90.00
_cell.angle_beta   90.00
_cell.angle_gamma   90.00
#
_symmetry.space_group_name_H-M   'P 1'
#
loop_
_entity.id
_entity.type
_entity.pdbx_description
1 polymer ?
#
loop_
_entity_poly.entity_id
_entity_poly.type
_entity_poly.pdbx_seq_one_letter_code
_entity_poly.pdbx_strand_id
1 'polypeptide(L)'
;MNWPIGMGPDFKGIYDRHTGQVERFMAGSSRSSSRPPVSGALSDPNVREGIRHDLLKQLNEEIELLDMAGNTFSQERVDRGEVTLVFFGSALNNFGVPNFLRSFLDLAPSPQPRSTNQGELAPETPSFSGYIFKIQANMNAQHRDRIAFIRICSGRYERGMNAIHTRSHRRLRLAQPQQLFAQERTIRLL
;
A
#
# COMPACT_ATOMS: atom_id res chain seq x y z
N MET A 1 -7.63 2.43 -13.15
CA MET A 1 -7.64 1.22 -12.31
C MET A 1 -9.04 0.64 -12.23
N ASN A 2 -9.88 1.00 -11.25
CA ASN A 2 -11.26 0.55 -11.16
C ASN A 2 -12.23 1.74 -11.01
N TRP A 3 -13.52 1.48 -11.08
CA TRP A 3 -14.59 2.47 -10.98
C TRP A 3 -15.79 1.89 -10.20
N PRO A 4 -16.47 2.66 -9.32
CA PRO A 4 -17.56 2.13 -8.53
C PRO A 4 -18.83 1.99 -9.39
N ILE A 5 -19.66 1.01 -9.05
CA ILE A 5 -21.01 0.86 -9.61
C ILE A 5 -22.00 1.29 -8.53
N GLY A 6 -22.56 2.49 -8.69
CA GLY A 6 -23.40 3.13 -7.68
C GLY A 6 -22.60 3.62 -6.46
N MET A 7 -23.31 4.15 -5.46
CA MET A 7 -22.71 4.69 -4.24
C MET A 7 -23.66 4.56 -3.04
N GLY A 8 -23.10 4.65 -1.83
CA GLY A 8 -23.89 4.60 -0.60
C GLY A 8 -24.74 3.31 -0.52
N PRO A 9 -26.05 3.41 -0.24
CA PRO A 9 -26.95 2.25 -0.23
C PRO A 9 -27.08 1.51 -1.58
N ASP A 10 -26.84 2.22 -2.68
CA ASP A 10 -26.91 1.69 -4.04
C ASP A 10 -25.56 1.17 -4.55
N PHE A 11 -24.52 1.10 -3.72
CA PHE A 11 -23.23 0.54 -4.12
C PHE A 11 -23.37 -0.97 -4.43
N LYS A 12 -23.03 -1.35 -5.66
CA LYS A 12 -23.16 -2.73 -6.18
C LYS A 12 -21.84 -3.39 -6.52
N GLY A 13 -20.72 -2.67 -6.51
CA GLY A 13 -19.42 -3.27 -6.79
C GLY A 13 -18.45 -2.30 -7.44
N ILE A 14 -17.41 -2.87 -8.03
CA ILE A 14 -16.39 -2.14 -8.78
C ILE A 14 -16.21 -2.78 -10.16
N TYR A 15 -16.03 -1.94 -11.17
CA TYR A 15 -15.63 -2.31 -12.51
C TYR A 15 -14.13 -2.06 -12.68
N ASP A 16 -13.37 -3.08 -13.02
CA ASP A 16 -11.96 -2.97 -13.38
C ASP A 16 -11.84 -2.53 -14.84
N ARG A 17 -11.26 -1.35 -15.04
CA ARG A 17 -11.16 -0.71 -16.36
C ARG A 17 -10.14 -1.37 -17.28
N HIS A 18 -9.20 -2.13 -16.74
CA HIS A 18 -8.16 -2.79 -17.54
C HIS A 18 -8.65 -4.15 -18.08
N THR A 19 -9.42 -4.86 -17.27
CA THR A 19 -9.85 -6.24 -17.56
C THR A 19 -11.31 -6.34 -18.01
N GLY A 20 -12.09 -5.27 -17.84
CA GLY A 20 -13.53 -5.27 -18.11
C GLY A 20 -14.33 -6.15 -17.15
N GLN A 21 -13.71 -6.57 -16.04
CA GLN A 21 -14.34 -7.41 -15.04
C GLN A 21 -15.07 -6.56 -14.01
N VAL A 22 -16.20 -7.06 -13.53
CA VAL A 22 -16.89 -6.50 -12.36
C VAL A 22 -16.66 -7.43 -11.19
N GLU A 23 -16.33 -6.85 -10.04
CA GLU A 23 -16.43 -7.50 -8.74
C GLU A 23 -17.70 -7.00 -8.06
N ARG A 24 -18.63 -7.92 -7.74
CA ARG A 24 -19.91 -7.56 -7.13
C ARG A 24 -19.78 -7.41 -5.62
N PHE A 25 -20.30 -6.30 -5.10
CA PHE A 25 -20.44 -6.07 -3.68
C PHE A 25 -21.69 -6.76 -3.13
N MET A 26 -21.54 -7.53 -2.05
CA MET A 26 -22.65 -8.16 -1.33
C MET A 26 -22.73 -7.58 0.08
N ALA A 27 -23.80 -6.86 0.37
CA ALA A 27 -24.02 -6.31 1.70
C ALA A 27 -24.13 -7.44 2.74
N GLY A 28 -23.43 -7.31 3.87
CA GLY A 28 -23.45 -8.31 4.94
C GLY A 28 -22.44 -9.46 4.79
N SER A 29 -21.63 -9.50 3.72
CA SER A 29 -20.44 -10.36 3.69
C SER A 29 -19.39 -9.82 4.67
N SER A 30 -19.43 -10.32 5.90
CA SER A 30 -18.51 -10.00 6.99
C SER A 30 -17.04 -10.16 6.58
N ARG A 31 -16.14 -9.50 7.33
CA ARG A 31 -14.67 -9.64 7.30
C ARG A 31 -14.15 -11.10 7.32
N SER A 32 -15.02 -12.09 7.58
CA SER A 32 -14.75 -13.52 7.72
C SER A 32 -15.35 -14.39 6.59
N SER A 33 -16.03 -13.83 5.58
CA SER A 33 -16.53 -14.66 4.49
C SER A 33 -15.37 -15.12 3.61
N SER A 34 -15.00 -16.40 3.73
CA SER A 34 -13.99 -17.09 2.91
C SER A 34 -14.39 -17.26 1.44
N ARG A 35 -15.59 -16.81 1.06
CA ARG A 35 -16.05 -16.87 -0.32
C ARG A 35 -15.46 -15.70 -1.11
N PRO A 36 -14.77 -15.97 -2.24
CA PRO A 36 -14.36 -14.92 -3.14
C PRO A 36 -15.61 -14.16 -3.64
N PRO A 37 -15.47 -12.84 -3.89
CA PRO A 37 -16.55 -12.05 -4.44
C PRO A 37 -16.95 -12.62 -5.81
N VAL A 38 -18.25 -12.57 -6.12
CA VAL A 38 -18.74 -12.93 -7.46
C VAL A 38 -18.12 -11.94 -8.44
N SER A 39 -17.32 -12.46 -9.35
CA SER A 39 -16.56 -11.65 -10.30
C SER A 39 -16.68 -12.24 -11.70
N GLY A 40 -16.74 -11.39 -12.71
CA GLY A 40 -16.84 -11.81 -14.10
C GLY A 40 -17.03 -10.63 -15.05
N ALA A 41 -17.16 -10.93 -16.34
CA ALA A 41 -17.39 -9.91 -17.34
C ALA A 41 -18.68 -9.13 -17.04
N LEU A 42 -18.72 -7.84 -17.40
CA LEU A 42 -19.93 -7.03 -17.24
C LEU A 42 -21.14 -7.67 -17.94
N SER A 43 -20.97 -8.47 -18.99
CA SER A 43 -22.05 -9.18 -19.70
C SER A 43 -22.62 -10.39 -18.96
N ASP A 44 -21.96 -10.90 -17.92
CA ASP A 44 -22.39 -12.08 -17.19
C ASP A 44 -23.66 -11.79 -16.36
N PRO A 45 -24.78 -12.52 -16.60
CA PRO A 45 -26.01 -12.34 -15.83
C PRO A 45 -25.83 -12.52 -14.31
N ASN A 46 -24.94 -13.41 -13.88
CA ASN A 46 -24.68 -13.66 -12.45
C ASN A 46 -24.01 -12.46 -11.78
N VAL A 47 -23.18 -11.74 -12.52
CA VAL A 47 -22.47 -10.55 -12.04
C VAL A 47 -23.40 -9.34 -12.06
N ARG A 48 -24.31 -9.26 -13.05
CA ARG A 48 -25.35 -8.23 -13.13
C ARG A 48 -26.48 -8.40 -12.13
N GLU A 49 -26.60 -9.56 -11.48
CA GLU A 49 -27.66 -9.83 -10.52
C GLU A 49 -27.69 -8.77 -9.41
N GLY A 50 -28.81 -8.05 -9.32
CA GLY A 50 -29.01 -6.97 -8.34
C GLY A 50 -28.44 -5.61 -8.74
N ILE A 51 -27.82 -5.48 -9.92
CA ILE A 51 -27.43 -4.21 -10.53
C ILE A 51 -28.58 -3.72 -11.40
N ARG A 52 -29.17 -2.57 -11.02
CA ARG A 52 -30.28 -1.98 -11.77
C ARG A 52 -29.80 -1.43 -13.13
N HIS A 53 -30.71 -1.32 -14.08
CA HIS A 53 -30.38 -0.86 -15.43
C HIS A 53 -29.84 0.58 -15.45
N ASP A 54 -30.38 1.48 -14.62
CA ASP A 54 -29.91 2.86 -14.45
C ASP A 54 -28.43 2.91 -14.04
N LEU A 55 -28.01 2.06 -13.09
CA LEU A 55 -26.62 1.99 -12.65
C LEU A 55 -25.68 1.46 -13.74
N LEU A 56 -26.12 0.50 -14.55
CA LEU A 56 -25.35 0.00 -15.68
C LEU A 56 -25.18 1.06 -16.77
N LYS A 57 -26.25 1.82 -17.04
CA LYS A 57 -26.21 2.92 -18.00
C LYS A 57 -25.26 4.02 -17.51
N GLN A 58 -25.39 4.42 -16.25
CA GLN A 58 -24.49 5.40 -15.63
C GLN A 58 -23.03 4.93 -15.69
N LEU A 59 -22.75 3.67 -15.33
CA LEU A 59 -21.39 3.12 -15.42
C LEU A 59 -20.83 3.27 -16.83
N ASN A 60 -21.59 2.88 -17.86
CA ASN A 60 -21.12 2.98 -19.24
C ASN A 60 -20.83 4.43 -19.64
N GLU A 61 -21.72 5.37 -19.31
CA GLU A 61 -21.54 6.80 -19.59
C GLU A 61 -20.31 7.37 -18.86
N GLU A 62 -20.08 6.98 -17.61
CA GLU A 62 -18.92 7.41 -16.82
C GLU A 62 -17.61 6.81 -17.36
N ILE A 63 -17.60 5.54 -17.77
CA ILE A 63 -16.42 4.92 -18.40
C ILE A 63 -16.11 5.59 -19.73
N GLU A 64 -17.11 5.84 -20.57
CA GLU A 64 -16.94 6.54 -21.85
C GLU A 64 -16.34 7.94 -21.63
N LEU A 65 -16.85 8.67 -20.64
CA LEU A 65 -16.29 9.97 -20.26
C LEU A 65 -14.84 9.87 -19.78
N LEU A 66 -14.50 8.87 -18.98
CA LEU A 66 -13.14 8.63 -18.52
C LEU A 66 -12.19 8.21 -19.64
N ASP A 67 -12.69 7.55 -20.67
CA ASP A 67 -11.89 7.16 -21.83
C ASP A 67 -11.64 8.37 -22.76
N MET A 68 -12.57 9.33 -22.82
CA MET A 68 -12.41 10.57 -23.60
C MET A 68 -11.60 11.65 -22.88
N ALA A 69 -11.84 11.85 -21.57
CA ALA A 69 -11.34 13.00 -20.81
C ALA A 69 -10.46 12.61 -19.60
N GLY A 70 -10.37 11.33 -19.27
CA GLY A 70 -9.56 10.85 -18.16
C GLY A 70 -8.07 10.79 -18.48
N ASN A 71 -7.25 10.78 -17.43
CA ASN A 71 -5.83 10.48 -17.60
C ASN A 71 -5.66 8.99 -17.93
N THR A 72 -4.88 8.71 -18.96
CA THR A 72 -4.41 7.36 -19.24
C THR A 72 -3.38 6.93 -18.19
N PHE A 73 -3.41 5.64 -17.83
CA PHE A 73 -2.40 5.07 -16.95
C PHE A 73 -1.02 5.14 -17.62
N SER A 74 -0.03 5.60 -16.86
CA SER A 74 1.38 5.60 -17.27
C SER A 74 2.23 5.39 -16.02
N GLN A 75 2.96 4.28 -15.97
CA GLN A 75 3.84 3.97 -14.84
C GLN A 75 4.89 5.07 -14.65
N GLU A 76 5.51 5.55 -15.72
CA GLU A 76 6.49 6.62 -15.67
C GLU A 76 5.94 7.90 -15.03
N ARG A 77 4.73 8.32 -15.41
CA ARG A 77 4.06 9.49 -14.81
C ARG A 77 3.71 9.27 -13.35
N VAL A 78 3.37 8.03 -12.96
CA VAL A 78 3.13 7.67 -11.56
C VAL A 78 4.43 7.74 -10.75
N ASP A 79 5.53 7.22 -11.28
CA ASP A 79 6.84 7.22 -10.62
C ASP A 79 7.37 8.65 -10.42
N ARG A 80 7.05 9.57 -11.35
CA ARG A 80 7.33 11.00 -11.23
C ARG A 80 6.33 11.78 -10.36
N GLY A 81 5.28 11.14 -9.86
CA GLY A 81 4.24 11.77 -9.05
C GLY A 81 3.32 12.72 -9.82
N GLU A 82 3.25 12.61 -11.14
CA GLU A 82 2.41 13.44 -12.02
C GLU A 82 0.97 12.92 -12.12
N VAL A 83 0.76 11.64 -11.84
CA VAL A 83 -0.54 10.97 -11.86
C VAL A 83 -0.68 10.09 -10.63
N THR A 84 -1.86 10.14 -9.99
CA THR A 84 -2.20 9.28 -8.86
C THR A 84 -3.15 8.18 -9.31
N LEU A 85 -2.87 6.95 -8.89
CA LEU A 85 -3.75 5.81 -9.12
C LEU A 85 -4.92 5.86 -8.14
N VAL A 86 -6.13 5.92 -8.68
CA VAL A 86 -7.36 5.93 -7.90
C VAL A 86 -7.98 4.55 -7.88
N PHE A 87 -8.31 4.07 -6.68
CA PHE A 87 -9.03 2.84 -6.44
C PHE A 87 -10.26 3.11 -5.59
N PHE A 88 -11.37 2.53 -5.98
CA PHE A 88 -12.64 2.52 -5.26
C PHE A 88 -12.83 1.19 -4.55
N GLY A 89 -13.50 1.25 -3.41
CA GLY A 89 -13.76 0.11 -2.55
C GLY A 89 -14.35 0.55 -1.21
N SER A 90 -14.51 -0.40 -0.29
CA SER A 90 -15.01 -0.14 1.05
C SER A 90 -14.15 -0.89 2.07
N ALA A 91 -13.20 -0.18 2.68
CA ALA A 91 -12.33 -0.72 3.72
C ALA A 91 -13.11 -1.32 4.92
N LEU A 92 -14.23 -0.69 5.31
CA LEU A 92 -15.10 -1.19 6.40
C LEU A 92 -15.62 -2.61 6.13
N ASN A 93 -15.92 -2.89 4.86
CA ASN A 93 -16.43 -4.18 4.39
C ASN A 93 -15.32 -5.07 3.78
N ASN A 94 -14.05 -4.66 3.89
CA ASN A 94 -12.90 -5.33 3.25
C ASN A 94 -13.08 -5.57 1.73
N PHE A 95 -13.83 -4.70 1.05
CA PHE A 95 -14.15 -4.83 -0.37
C PHE A 95 -13.23 -3.96 -1.23
N GLY A 96 -12.68 -4.51 -2.31
CA GLY A 96 -11.69 -3.84 -3.17
C GLY A 96 -10.28 -3.71 -2.57
N VAL A 97 -10.11 -3.95 -1.27
CA VAL A 97 -8.80 -3.91 -0.58
C VAL A 97 -7.82 -4.95 -1.15
N PRO A 98 -8.20 -6.21 -1.40
CA PRO A 98 -7.27 -7.18 -2.00
C PRO A 98 -6.76 -6.77 -3.38
N ASN A 99 -7.64 -6.23 -4.24
CA ASN A 99 -7.25 -5.76 -5.57
C ASN A 99 -6.31 -4.57 -5.48
N PHE A 100 -6.63 -3.60 -4.62
CA PHE A 100 -5.73 -2.49 -4.33
C PHE A 100 -4.36 -2.98 -3.87
N LEU A 101 -4.30 -3.92 -2.91
CA LEU A 101 -3.03 -4.42 -2.38
C LEU A 101 -2.20 -5.15 -3.44
N ARG A 102 -2.83 -5.95 -4.33
CA ARG A 102 -2.13 -6.61 -5.44
C ARG A 102 -1.52 -5.57 -6.38
N SER A 103 -2.34 -4.62 -6.87
CA SER A 103 -1.83 -3.55 -7.72
C SER A 103 -0.77 -2.70 -7.02
N PHE A 104 -0.92 -2.45 -5.72
CA PHE A 104 0.09 -1.73 -4.94
C PHE A 104 1.42 -2.49 -4.89
N LEU A 105 1.40 -3.81 -4.73
CA LEU A 105 2.63 -4.62 -4.73
C LEU A 105 3.33 -4.61 -6.08
N ASP A 106 2.57 -4.61 -7.19
CA ASP A 106 3.12 -4.60 -8.54
C ASP A 106 3.68 -3.22 -8.94
N LEU A 107 3.06 -2.15 -8.45
CA LEU A 107 3.30 -0.78 -8.92
C LEU A 107 4.15 0.05 -7.95
N ALA A 108 4.24 -0.34 -6.67
CA ALA A 108 5.01 0.41 -5.69
C ALA A 108 6.51 0.26 -5.97
N PRO A 109 7.27 1.37 -5.88
CA PRO A 109 8.71 1.32 -6.08
C PRO A 109 9.38 0.51 -4.96
N SER A 110 10.37 -0.29 -5.36
CA SER A 110 11.35 -0.87 -4.45
C SER A 110 12.12 0.24 -3.70
N PRO A 111 12.92 -0.07 -2.65
CA PRO A 111 13.81 0.91 -2.04
C PRO A 111 14.60 1.65 -3.12
N GLN A 112 14.55 2.98 -3.09
CA GLN A 112 15.19 3.84 -4.08
C GLN A 112 16.54 4.36 -3.58
N PRO A 113 17.47 4.72 -4.48
CA PRO A 113 18.70 5.39 -4.13
C PRO A 113 18.49 6.66 -3.30
N ARG A 114 19.50 7.02 -2.51
CA ARG A 114 19.44 8.19 -1.64
C ARG A 114 20.62 9.11 -1.88
N SER A 115 20.32 10.39 -2.13
CA SER A 115 21.35 11.42 -2.20
C SER A 115 22.01 11.63 -0.84
N THR A 116 23.34 11.65 -0.82
CA THR A 116 24.16 11.94 0.35
C THR A 116 25.15 13.05 0.03
N ASN A 117 25.89 13.53 1.02
CA ASN A 117 27.00 14.47 0.81
C ASN A 117 28.22 13.85 0.09
N GLN A 118 28.20 12.53 -0.17
CA GLN A 118 29.24 11.79 -0.88
C GLN A 118 28.76 11.28 -2.25
N GLY A 119 27.59 11.73 -2.70
CA GLY A 119 26.95 11.26 -3.94
C GLY A 119 25.72 10.39 -3.66
N GLU A 120 25.25 9.71 -4.69
CA GLU A 120 24.09 8.84 -4.63
C GLU A 120 24.45 7.48 -4.01
N LEU A 121 23.65 7.03 -3.06
CA LEU A 121 23.81 5.74 -2.40
C LEU A 121 22.77 4.76 -2.95
N ALA A 122 23.26 3.75 -3.67
CA ALA A 122 22.45 2.66 -4.20
C ALA A 122 21.99 1.72 -3.07
N PRO A 123 20.72 1.27 -3.05
CA PRO A 123 20.20 0.35 -2.03
C PRO A 123 20.95 -0.99 -1.97
N GLU A 124 21.49 -1.44 -3.09
CA GLU A 124 22.23 -2.69 -3.27
C GLU A 124 23.63 -2.64 -2.65
N THR A 125 24.09 -1.46 -2.23
CA THR A 125 25.40 -1.29 -1.58
C THR A 125 25.48 -2.21 -0.36
N PRO A 126 26.49 -3.12 -0.25
CA PRO A 126 26.51 -4.13 0.82
C PRO A 126 26.63 -3.57 2.23
N SER A 127 27.24 -2.39 2.38
CA SER A 127 27.44 -1.75 3.69
C SER A 127 26.14 -1.20 4.26
N PHE A 128 25.91 -1.46 5.55
CA PHE A 128 24.75 -0.93 6.26
C PHE A 128 24.79 0.60 6.34
N SER A 129 23.69 1.22 5.94
CA SER A 129 23.47 2.65 6.12
C SER A 129 22.01 2.93 6.47
N GLY A 130 21.79 4.05 7.15
CA GLY A 130 20.45 4.53 7.42
C GLY A 130 20.47 5.88 8.11
N TYR A 131 19.30 6.53 8.13
CA TYR A 131 19.11 7.79 8.83
C TYR A 131 17.92 7.70 9.78
N ILE A 132 17.98 8.50 10.84
CA ILE A 132 16.89 8.63 11.80
C ILE A 132 15.90 9.64 11.24
N PHE A 133 14.66 9.21 11.01
CA PHE A 133 13.60 10.09 10.48
C PHE A 133 12.56 10.48 11.53
N LYS A 134 12.52 9.76 12.66
CA LYS A 134 11.61 10.04 13.77
C LYS A 134 12.26 9.61 15.07
N ILE A 135 12.09 10.42 16.13
CA ILE A 135 12.43 10.04 17.50
C ILE A 135 11.18 10.18 18.33
N GLN A 136 10.85 9.15 19.10
CA GLN A 136 9.75 9.16 20.04
C GLN A 136 10.31 8.95 21.46
N ALA A 137 9.88 9.78 22.39
CA ALA A 137 10.30 9.75 23.80
C ALA A 137 9.11 9.38 24.70
N ASN A 138 9.42 8.92 25.91
CA ASN A 138 8.46 8.66 26.98
C ASN A 138 7.43 7.58 26.60
N MET A 139 7.90 6.43 26.09
CA MET A 139 7.00 5.30 25.85
C MET A 139 6.68 4.54 27.15
N ASN A 140 7.51 4.68 28.18
CA ASN A 140 7.23 4.22 29.54
C ASN A 140 7.29 5.40 30.53
N ALA A 141 6.28 5.54 31.41
CA ALA A 141 6.27 6.60 32.42
C ALA A 141 7.42 6.46 33.45
N GLN A 142 7.93 5.25 33.68
CA GLN A 142 8.96 4.94 34.68
C GLN A 142 10.39 5.01 34.11
N HIS A 143 10.56 5.00 32.79
CA HIS A 143 11.87 5.06 32.14
C HIS A 143 11.86 6.15 31.07
N ARG A 144 12.89 7.02 31.05
CA ARG A 144 13.10 7.98 29.96
C ARG A 144 13.59 7.29 28.68
N ASP A 145 12.84 6.31 28.21
CA ASP A 145 13.12 5.59 26.99
C ASP A 145 12.90 6.49 25.77
N ARG A 146 13.83 6.40 24.82
CA ARG A 146 13.77 7.09 23.54
C ARG A 146 14.01 6.07 22.44
N ILE A 147 13.09 6.02 21.49
CA ILE A 147 13.20 5.14 20.32
C ILE A 147 13.43 6.02 19.10
N ALA A 148 14.50 5.71 18.38
CA ALA A 148 14.81 6.31 17.09
C ALA A 148 14.38 5.35 15.98
N PHE A 149 13.55 5.83 15.06
CA PHE A 149 13.11 5.11 13.88
C PHE A 149 14.14 5.35 12.78
N ILE A 150 14.78 4.26 12.35
CA ILE A 150 15.81 4.29 11.33
C ILE A 150 15.22 3.78 10.02
N ARG A 151 15.39 4.54 8.93
CA ARG A 151 15.19 4.05 7.58
C ARG A 151 16.52 3.47 7.09
N ILE A 152 16.56 2.17 6.85
CA ILE A 152 17.70 1.51 6.19
C ILE A 152 17.72 1.99 4.74
N CYS A 153 18.89 2.45 4.29
CA CYS A 153 19.10 2.95 2.93
C CYS A 153 19.90 1.98 2.08
N SER A 154 20.83 1.23 2.67
CA SER A 154 21.60 0.18 2.00
C SER A 154 22.04 -0.92 2.96
N GLY A 155 22.45 -2.04 2.41
CA GLY A 155 22.96 -3.19 3.14
C GLY A 155 21.92 -3.82 4.05
N ARG A 156 22.39 -4.47 5.11
CA ARG A 156 21.55 -5.24 6.02
C ARG A 156 21.84 -4.89 7.47
N TYR A 157 20.77 -4.78 8.25
CA TYR A 157 20.87 -4.73 9.70
C TYR A 157 21.09 -6.13 10.29
N GLU A 158 22.10 -6.27 11.15
CA GLU A 158 22.34 -7.47 11.93
C GLU A 158 22.38 -7.15 13.42
N ARG A 159 21.73 -8.00 14.22
CA ARG A 159 21.60 -7.76 15.66
C ARG A 159 22.97 -7.73 16.32
N GLY A 160 23.25 -6.65 17.05
CA GLY A 160 24.51 -6.47 17.76
C GLY A 160 25.66 -5.98 16.90
N MET A 161 25.42 -5.66 15.62
CA MET A 161 26.43 -5.07 14.75
C MET A 161 26.91 -3.72 15.29
N ASN A 162 28.13 -3.34 14.92
CA ASN A 162 28.65 -2.01 15.18
C ASN A 162 28.38 -1.12 13.97
N ALA A 163 27.75 0.03 14.20
CA ALA A 163 27.56 1.08 13.21
C ALA A 163 28.28 2.36 13.64
N ILE A 164 28.70 3.17 12.68
CA ILE A 164 29.32 4.47 12.95
C ILE A 164 28.21 5.52 12.99
N HIS A 165 28.05 6.19 14.13
CA HIS A 165 27.21 7.39 14.20
C HIS A 165 28.02 8.56 13.64
N THR A 166 27.75 8.88 12.38
CA THR A 166 28.50 9.86 11.57
C THR A 166 28.68 11.20 12.28
N ARG A 167 27.62 11.73 12.93
CA ARG A 167 27.66 13.02 13.62
C ARG A 167 28.61 13.07 14.83
N SER A 168 28.75 11.98 15.58
CA SER A 168 29.63 11.96 16.77
C SER A 168 30.93 11.19 16.54
N HIS A 169 31.13 10.62 15.34
CA HIS A 169 32.23 9.71 15.02
C HIS A 169 32.41 8.54 16.00
N ARG A 170 31.35 8.16 16.72
CA ARG A 170 31.39 7.05 17.68
C ARG A 170 30.89 5.77 17.03
N ARG A 171 31.52 4.66 17.38
CA ARG A 171 30.97 3.33 17.11
C ARG A 171 29.87 3.04 18.12
N LEU A 172 28.69 2.71 17.63
CA LEU A 172 27.53 2.32 18.41
C LEU A 172 27.21 0.86 18.12
N ARG A 173 27.02 0.07 19.18
CA ARG A 173 26.53 -1.30 19.06
C ARG A 173 25.01 -1.28 18.97
N LEU A 174 24.45 -1.77 17.88
CA LEU A 174 23.00 -1.84 17.66
C LEU A 174 22.44 -3.15 18.24
N ALA A 175 22.36 -3.26 19.57
CA ALA A 175 22.04 -4.52 20.26
C ALA A 175 20.53 -4.79 20.47
N GLN A 176 19.72 -3.73 20.57
CA GLN A 176 18.30 -3.82 20.95
C GLN A 176 17.39 -3.14 19.90
N PRO A 177 17.22 -3.74 18.71
CA PRO A 177 16.27 -3.21 17.74
C PRO A 177 14.84 -3.48 18.23
N GLN A 178 13.96 -2.49 18.11
CA GLN A 178 12.52 -2.76 18.11
C GLN A 178 12.07 -2.83 16.66
N GLN A 179 11.91 -4.05 16.13
CA GLN A 179 11.37 -4.25 14.78
C GLN A 179 9.85 -4.14 14.83
N LEU A 180 9.29 -3.30 13.95
CA LEU A 180 7.85 -3.12 13.81
C LEU A 180 7.33 -4.15 12.82
N PHE A 181 7.04 -5.36 13.28
CA PHE A 181 6.25 -6.34 12.53
C PHE A 181 4.77 -6.19 12.89
N ALA A 182 3.88 -6.41 11.93
CA ALA A 182 2.45 -6.42 12.19
C ALA A 182 2.11 -7.52 13.21
N GLN A 183 1.49 -7.13 14.33
CA GLN A 183 1.10 -7.94 15.50
C GLN A 183 2.17 -8.72 16.28
N GLU A 184 3.40 -8.86 15.78
CA GLU A 184 4.50 -9.43 16.55
C GLU A 184 5.46 -8.34 17.05
N ARG A 185 5.22 -7.85 18.28
CA ARG A 185 6.30 -7.31 19.11
C ARG A 185 7.17 -8.49 19.55
N THR A 186 7.98 -9.03 18.65
CA THR A 186 8.88 -10.12 18.99
C THR A 186 10.14 -9.53 19.63
N ILE A 187 10.08 -9.33 20.96
CA ILE A 187 11.26 -9.37 21.80
C ILE A 187 11.62 -10.86 21.93
N ARG A 188 12.33 -11.42 20.96
CA ARG A 188 12.92 -12.76 21.12
C ARG A 188 14.15 -12.65 22.03
N LEU A 189 13.94 -12.92 23.31
CA LEU A 189 14.96 -13.44 24.20
C LEU A 189 15.03 -14.96 23.95
N LEU A 190 16.18 -15.38 23.41
CA LEU A 190 16.66 -16.75 23.21
C LEU A 190 15.82 -17.63 22.26
#